data_AF-A0A645AT19-F1
#
_entry.id   AF-A0A645AT19-F1
#
_cell.length_a   1.000
_cell.length_b   1.000
_cell.length_c   1.000
_cell.angle_alpha   90.00
_cell.angle_beta   90.00
_cell.angle_gamma   90.00
#
_symmetry.space_group_name_H-M   'P 1'
#
loop_
_entity.id
_entity.type
_entity.pdbx_description
1 polymer ?
#
loop_
_entity_poly.entity_id
_entity_poly.type
_entity_poly.pdbx_seq_one_letter_code
_entity_poly.pdbx_strand_id
1 'polypeptide(L)' 'MDNERLKMLLRNWIGVPMNYVDDTTLAVLSNDPQVQAMPVYPAHGSIAMINGVLTVKLSEVQETPLG' A
#
# COMPACT_ATOMS: atom_id res chain seq x y z
N MET A 1 -0.95 0.68 -14.22
CA MET A 1 0.02 1.56 -13.53
C MET A 1 0.79 0.67 -12.57
N ASP A 2 2.06 0.36 -12.84
CA ASP A 2 2.84 -0.58 -12.02
C ASP A 2 3.10 -0.07 -10.60
N ASN A 3 3.43 -0.99 -9.69
CA ASN A 3 3.72 -0.69 -8.29
C ASN A 3 4.90 0.29 -8.16
N GLU A 4 5.89 0.25 -9.06
CA GLU A 4 7.05 1.16 -9.03
C GLU A 4 6.67 2.63 -9.28
N ARG A 5 5.77 2.89 -10.22
CA ARG A 5 5.23 4.24 -10.47
C ARG A 5 4.38 4.72 -9.32
N LEU A 6 3.57 3.86 -8.70
CA LEU A 6 2.82 4.21 -7.50
C LEU A 6 3.76 4.57 -6.35
N LYS A 7 4.83 3.78 -6.14
CA LYS A 7 5.86 4.05 -5.13
C LYS A 7 6.53 5.41 -5.35
N MET A 8 6.85 5.74 -6.61
CA MET A 8 7.43 7.03 -6.98
C MET A 8 6.47 8.20 -6.73
N LEU A 9 5.18 8.05 -7.07
CA LEU A 9 4.16 9.09 -6.86
C LEU A 9 3.96 9.37 -5.37
N LEU A 10 3.82 8.33 -4.55
CA LEU A 10 3.66 8.49 -3.11
C LEU A 10 4.89 9.16 -2.47
N ARG A 11 6.11 8.77 -2.89
CA ARG A 11 7.34 9.40 -2.44
C ARG A 11 7.39 10.90 -2.80
N ASN A 12 7.05 11.24 -4.04
CA ASN A 12 7.10 12.62 -4.51
C ASN A 12 6.03 13.51 -3.84
N TRP A 13 4.89 12.95 -3.47
CA TRP A 13 3.78 13.70 -2.89
C TRP A 13 3.92 13.90 -1.37
N ILE A 14 4.48 12.91 -0.66
CA ILE A 14 4.62 12.94 0.80
C ILE A 14 5.85 13.75 1.26
N GLY A 15 6.85 13.96 0.39
CA GLY A 15 7.99 14.85 0.67
C GLY A 15 8.97 14.34 1.74
N VAL A 16 8.73 13.16 2.32
CA VAL A 16 9.66 12.48 3.25
C VAL A 16 10.07 11.11 2.70
N PRO A 17 11.30 10.65 2.98
CA PRO A 17 11.73 9.31 2.59
C PRO A 17 10.89 8.26 3.30
N MET A 18 10.04 7.57 2.54
CA MET A 18 9.35 6.37 3.01
C MET A 18 10.25 5.16 2.78
N ASN A 19 10.70 4.54 3.87
CA ASN A 19 11.32 3.23 3.80
C ASN A 19 10.21 2.20 3.66
N TYR A 20 10.20 1.47 2.55
CA TYR A 20 9.35 0.30 2.43
C TYR A 20 9.81 -0.74 3.44
N VAL A 21 8.85 -1.44 4.03
CA VAL A 21 9.15 -2.61 4.85
C VAL A 21 9.77 -3.69 3.97
N ASP A 22 10.62 -4.52 4.57
CA ASP A 22 11.19 -5.67 3.85
C ASP A 22 10.12 -6.73 3.52
N ASP A 23 10.48 -7.69 2.67
CA ASP A 23 9.57 -8.74 2.21
C ASP A 23 9.04 -9.60 3.38
N THR A 24 9.83 -9.76 4.45
CA THR A 24 9.43 -10.53 5.62
C THR A 24 8.31 -9.82 6.37
N THR A 25 8.49 -8.54 6.64
CA THR A 25 7.52 -7.68 7.31
C THR A 25 6.27 -7.52 6.45
N LEU A 26 6.43 -7.41 5.14
CA LEU A 26 5.30 -7.38 4.19
C LEU A 26 4.48 -8.68 4.27
N ALA A 27 5.13 -9.83 4.31
CA ALA A 27 4.45 -11.12 4.45
C ALA A 27 3.75 -11.29 5.80
N VAL A 28 4.33 -10.75 6.88
CA VAL A 28 3.68 -10.74 8.20
C VAL A 28 2.43 -9.85 8.17
N LEU A 29 2.54 -8.62 7.68
CA LEU A 29 1.43 -7.67 7.62
C LEU A 29 0.32 -8.12 6.68
N SER A 30 0.63 -8.77 5.55
CA SER A 30 -0.40 -9.27 4.61
C SER A 30 -1.26 -10.38 5.21
N ASN A 31 -0.74 -11.09 6.21
CA ASN A 31 -1.47 -12.11 6.98
C ASN A 31 -2.12 -11.56 8.26
N ASP A 32 -1.91 -10.28 8.59
CA ASP A 32 -2.52 -9.65 9.77
C ASP A 32 -4.03 -9.50 9.56
N PRO A 33 -4.89 -10.03 10.46
CA PRO A 33 -6.34 -9.91 10.34
C PRO A 33 -6.83 -8.47 10.24
N GLN A 34 -6.13 -7.51 10.86
CA GLN A 34 -6.47 -6.08 10.76
C GLN A 34 -6.28 -5.57 9.33
N VAL A 35 -5.16 -5.93 8.69
CA VAL A 35 -4.87 -5.57 7.28
C VAL A 35 -5.85 -6.26 6.33
N GLN A 36 -6.18 -7.52 6.58
CA GLN A 36 -7.15 -8.25 5.77
C GLN A 36 -8.56 -7.66 5.86
N ALA A 37 -8.96 -7.14 7.03
CA ALA A 37 -10.24 -6.47 7.24
C ALA A 37 -10.31 -5.04 6.68
N MET A 38 -9.17 -4.41 6.36
CA MET A 38 -9.17 -3.06 5.78
C MET A 38 -9.99 -3.02 4.48
N PRO A 39 -10.79 -1.97 4.26
CA PRO A 39 -11.42 -1.72 2.98
C PRO A 39 -10.38 -1.21 1.97
N VAL A 40 -10.70 -1.31 0.68
CA VAL A 40 -9.83 -0.82 -0.39
C VAL A 40 -9.93 0.70 -0.50
N TYR A 41 -8.81 1.38 -0.74
CA TYR A 41 -8.78 2.81 -1.01
C TYR A 41 -9.69 3.18 -2.20
N PRO A 42 -10.51 4.25 -2.11
CA PRO A 42 -10.45 5.37 -1.16
C PRO A 42 -11.40 5.28 0.05
N ALA A 43 -11.94 4.10 0.37
CA ALA A 43 -12.88 3.98 1.48
C ALA A 43 -12.26 4.38 2.82
N HIS A 44 -13.07 4.93 3.74
CA HIS A 44 -12.62 5.26 5.09
C HIS A 44 -12.08 4.00 5.80
N GLY A 45 -10.88 4.09 6.39
CA GLY A 45 -10.18 2.94 6.99
C GLY A 45 -9.24 2.18 6.05
N SER A 46 -9.16 2.57 4.76
CA SER A 46 -8.20 1.99 3.79
C SER A 46 -6.75 2.44 4.00
N ILE A 47 -6.53 3.42 4.87
CA ILE A 47 -5.23 3.91 5.32
C ILE A 47 -5.23 3.85 6.85
N ALA A 48 -4.27 3.14 7.43
CA ALA A 48 -4.18 2.94 8.88
C ALA A 48 -2.74 2.72 9.34
N MET A 49 -2.47 3.02 10.62
CA MET A 49 -1.24 2.62 11.30
C MET A 49 -1.45 1.25 11.94
N ILE A 50 -0.76 0.21 11.46
CA ILE A 50 -0.85 -1.16 11.98
C ILE A 50 0.56 -1.61 12.35
N ASN A 51 0.76 -2.08 13.59
CA ASN A 51 2.06 -2.52 14.11
C ASN A 51 3.20 -1.51 13.88
N GLY A 52 2.90 -0.20 13.95
CA GLY A 52 3.87 0.88 13.73
C GLY A 52 4.17 1.20 12.27
N VAL A 53 3.47 0.57 11.32
CA VAL A 53 3.65 0.76 9.87
C VAL A 53 2.42 1.44 9.27
N LEU A 54 2.64 2.49 8.47
CA LEU A 54 1.59 3.10 7.66
C LEU A 54 1.20 2.14 6.53
N THR A 55 0.00 1.55 6.63
CA THR A 55 -0.54 0.60 5.67
C THR A 55 -1.60 1.27 4.81
N VAL A 56 -1.53 1.04 3.50
CA VAL A 56 -2.53 1.48 2.52
C VAL A 56 -2.99 0.26 1.75
N LYS A 57 -4.29 -0.05 1.77
CA LYS A 57 -4.85 -1.17 1.01
C LYS A 57 -5.34 -0.71 -0.35
N LEU A 58 -4.69 -1.21 -1.39
CA LEU A 58 -4.95 -0.85 -2.77
C LEU A 58 -5.69 -1.99 -3.47
N SER A 59 -6.46 -1.65 -4.51
CA SER A 59 -7.00 -2.66 -5.42
C SER A 59 -5.87 -3.30 -6.20
N GLU A 60 -6.14 -4.46 -6.79
CA GLU A 60 -5.26 -5.02 -7.81
C GLU A 60 -5.05 -3.99 -8.93
N VAL A 61 -3.81 -3.92 -9.43
CA VAL A 61 -3.48 -3.12 -10.59
C VAL A 61 -4.10 -3.81 -11.81
N GLN A 62 -5.16 -3.22 -12.36
CA GLN A 62 -5.62 -3.61 -13.69
C GLN A 62 -4.65 -3.02 -14.71
N GLU A 63 -3.87 -3.88 -15.38
CA GLU A 63 -3.13 -3.48 -16.58
C GLU A 63 -4.16 -3.19 -17.68
N THR A 64 -4.45 -1.91 -17.91
CA THR A 64 -5.20 -1.52 -19.10
C THR A 64 -4.27 -1.71 -20.30
N PRO A 65 -4.59 -2.58 -21.28
CA PRO A 65 -3.80 -2.69 -22.49
C PRO A 65 -3.80 -1.33 -23.18
N LEU A 66 -2.61 -0.82 -23.52
CA LEU A 66 -2.48 0.33 -24.41
C LEU A 66 -2.93 -0.14 -25.80
N GLY A 67 -4.13 0.28 -26.20
CA GLY A 67 -4.61 0.14 -27.58
C GLY A 67 -3.84 1.02 -28.55
#